data_AF-A0A831P3H5-F1
#
_entry.id   AF-A0A831P3H5-F1
#
_cell.length_a   1.000
_cell.length_b   1.000
_cell.length_c   1.000
_cell.angle_alpha   90.00
_cell.angle_beta   90.00
_cell.angle_gamma   90.00
#
_symmetry.space_group_name_H-M   'P 1'
#
loop_
_entity.id
_entity.type
_entity.pdbx_description
1 polymer ?
#
loop_
_entity_poly.entity_id
_entity_poly.type
_entity_poly.pdbx_seq_one_letter_code
_entity_poly.pdbx_strand_id
1 'polypeptide(L)'
;MNAALKPSHKEYERVFAEITRSPFIESSEDNLGQYWTVTYLYAEGYRDTDLEVKPLRLTFAIEIKSASSIDRIIPAIRQLKTITEEKQNVIPILAVPFMGETGREFCATERINWFDLSGNIHLDTPGLKVIIEGKPNRFKRRGRPTN
;
A
#
# COMPACT_ATOMS: atom_id res chain seq x y z
N MET A 1 -14.50 9.07 26.76
CA MET A 1 -13.49 9.39 25.72
C MET A 1 -13.62 8.35 24.63
N ASN A 2 -14.21 8.69 23.47
CA ASN A 2 -14.21 7.76 22.33
C ASN A 2 -12.84 7.82 21.66
N ALA A 3 -12.01 6.81 21.91
CA ALA A 3 -10.85 6.56 21.06
C ALA A 3 -11.40 6.35 19.64
N ALA A 4 -10.95 7.17 18.68
CA ALA A 4 -11.28 6.93 17.27
C ALA A 4 -10.91 5.47 16.97
N LEU A 5 -11.90 4.66 16.57
CA LEU A 5 -11.72 3.25 16.24
C LEU A 5 -10.59 3.16 15.21
N LYS A 6 -9.55 2.38 15.53
CA LYS A 6 -8.47 2.10 14.58
C LYS A 6 -9.11 1.41 13.37
N PRO A 7 -8.87 1.90 12.14
CA PRO A 7 -9.42 1.26 10.94
C PRO A 7 -9.04 -0.21 10.88
N SER A 8 -9.96 -1.04 10.41
CA SER A 8 -9.77 -2.50 10.35
C SER A 8 -8.88 -2.89 9.17
N HIS A 9 -8.21 -4.04 9.27
CA HIS A 9 -7.41 -4.59 8.17
C HIS A 9 -8.22 -4.70 6.86
N LYS A 10 -9.49 -5.13 6.94
CA LYS A 10 -10.39 -5.23 5.78
C LYS A 10 -10.69 -3.89 5.10
N GLU A 11 -10.66 -2.78 5.83
CA GLU A 11 -10.84 -1.46 5.22
C GLU A 11 -9.64 -1.08 4.34
N TYR A 12 -8.42 -1.40 4.79
CA TYR A 12 -7.22 -1.19 3.98
C TYR A 12 -7.22 -2.06 2.74
N GLU A 13 -7.57 -3.34 2.86
CA GLU A 13 -7.67 -4.27 1.73
C GLU A 13 -8.69 -3.76 0.70
N ARG A 14 -9.87 -3.32 1.15
CA ARG A 14 -10.90 -2.75 0.27
C ARG A 14 -10.40 -1.50 -0.46
N VAL A 15 -9.77 -0.56 0.25
CA VAL A 15 -9.25 0.66 -0.39
C VAL A 15 -8.14 0.30 -1.37
N PHE A 16 -7.27 -0.65 -1.02
CA PHE A 16 -6.21 -1.12 -1.92
C PHE A 16 -6.78 -1.75 -3.20
N ALA A 17 -7.82 -2.59 -3.08
CA ALA A 17 -8.55 -3.14 -4.24
C ALA A 17 -9.13 -2.03 -5.12
N GLU A 18 -9.75 -1.00 -4.51
CA GLU A 18 -10.37 0.11 -5.22
C GLU A 18 -9.34 0.95 -5.99
N ILE A 19 -8.25 1.38 -5.33
CA ILE A 19 -7.21 2.22 -5.95
C ILE A 19 -6.42 1.49 -7.03
N THR A 20 -6.19 0.17 -6.86
CA THR A 20 -5.49 -0.65 -7.84
C THR A 20 -6.41 -1.22 -8.92
N ARG A 21 -7.73 -1.03 -8.79
CA ARG A 21 -8.77 -1.63 -9.64
C ARG A 21 -8.65 -3.15 -9.75
N SER A 22 -8.11 -3.79 -8.71
CA SER A 22 -8.09 -5.24 -8.63
C SER A 22 -9.33 -5.74 -7.92
N PRO A 23 -10.21 -6.52 -8.58
CA PRO A 23 -11.38 -7.09 -7.93
C PRO A 23 -11.01 -8.27 -7.00
N PHE A 24 -9.77 -8.78 -7.04
CA PHE A 24 -9.37 -9.97 -6.29
C PHE A 24 -8.01 -9.76 -5.62
N ILE A 25 -8.00 -9.94 -4.30
CA ILE A 25 -6.81 -9.92 -3.46
C ILE A 25 -6.76 -11.25 -2.71
N GLU A 26 -5.66 -11.98 -2.85
CA GLU A 26 -5.37 -13.15 -2.03
C GLU A 26 -4.51 -12.73 -0.84
N SER A 27 -5.04 -12.86 0.38
CA SER A 27 -4.27 -12.59 1.60
C SER A 27 -3.54 -13.86 2.09
N SER A 28 -2.27 -13.72 2.43
CA SER A 28 -1.49 -14.76 3.11
C SER A 28 -0.63 -14.17 4.23
N GLU A 29 -0.14 -15.02 5.12
CA GLU A 29 0.73 -14.61 6.23
C GLU A 29 1.75 -15.72 6.49
N ASP A 30 2.97 -15.33 6.84
CA ASP A 30 4.01 -16.24 7.33
C ASP A 30 4.79 -15.63 8.50
N ASN A 31 5.92 -16.23 8.84
CA ASN A 31 6.77 -15.79 9.94
C ASN A 31 7.40 -14.40 9.74
N LEU A 32 7.45 -13.88 8.52
CA LEU A 32 8.03 -12.57 8.20
C LEU A 32 6.97 -11.47 8.15
N GLY A 33 5.73 -11.81 7.82
CA GLY A 33 4.61 -10.87 7.90
C GLY A 33 3.41 -11.24 7.05
N GLN A 34 2.60 -10.22 6.77
CA GLN A 34 1.38 -10.33 5.99
C GLN A 34 1.60 -9.89 4.54
N TYR A 35 0.98 -10.62 3.61
CA TYR A 35 1.06 -10.36 2.19
C TYR A 35 -0.29 -10.30 1.52
N TRP A 36 -0.37 -9.48 0.49
CA TRP A 36 -1.47 -9.50 -0.47
C TRP A 36 -0.92 -9.81 -1.85
N THR A 37 -1.53 -10.76 -2.54
CA THR A 37 -1.22 -11.07 -3.93
C THR A 37 -2.35 -10.60 -4.83
N VAL A 38 -1.98 -9.84 -5.85
CA VAL A 38 -2.89 -9.35 -6.89
C VAL A 38 -2.48 -9.96 -8.23
N THR A 39 -3.48 -10.47 -8.96
CA THR A 39 -3.29 -10.98 -10.32
C THR A 39 -4.01 -10.10 -11.32
N TYR A 40 -3.27 -9.50 -12.25
CA TYR A 40 -3.81 -8.80 -13.40
C TYR A 40 -3.74 -9.69 -14.63
N LEU A 41 -4.73 -9.59 -15.52
CA LEU A 41 -4.64 -10.14 -16.87
C LEU A 41 -4.38 -8.99 -17.83
N TYR A 42 -3.40 -9.14 -18.70
CA TYR A 42 -3.14 -8.20 -19.77
C TYR A 42 -3.05 -8.94 -21.10
N ALA A 43 -3.46 -8.26 -22.16
CA ALA A 43 -3.38 -8.76 -23.51
C ALA A 43 -2.18 -8.15 -24.22
N GLU A 44 -1.43 -8.98 -24.93
CA GLU A 44 -0.30 -8.58 -25.74
C GLU A 44 -0.52 -9.09 -27.18
N GLY A 45 -0.38 -8.21 -28.16
CA GLY A 45 -0.50 -8.58 -29.56
C GLY A 45 0.79 -9.23 -30.05
N TYR A 46 0.69 -10.45 -30.59
CA TYR A 46 1.82 -11.15 -31.21
C TYR A 46 1.64 -11.24 -32.72
N ARG A 47 2.75 -11.39 -33.45
CA ARG A 47 2.72 -11.45 -34.93
C ARG A 47 2.04 -12.70 -35.48
N ASP A 48 2.01 -13.79 -34.71
CA ASP A 48 1.56 -15.12 -35.14
C ASP A 48 0.23 -15.57 -34.50
N THR A 49 -0.32 -14.77 -33.58
CA THR A 49 -1.59 -15.04 -32.89
C THR A 49 -2.43 -13.78 -32.79
N ASP A 50 -3.75 -13.91 -32.96
CA ASP A 50 -4.66 -12.76 -32.92
C ASP A 50 -4.70 -12.09 -31.53
N LEU A 51 -4.44 -12.85 -30.46
CA LEU A 51 -4.39 -12.37 -29.09
C LEU A 51 -3.67 -13.37 -28.17
N GLU A 52 -2.72 -12.89 -27.35
CA GLU A 52 -2.19 -13.65 -26.21
C GLU A 52 -2.58 -12.94 -24.90
N VAL A 53 -3.12 -13.69 -23.93
CA VAL A 53 -3.48 -13.17 -22.60
C VAL A 53 -2.52 -13.74 -21.56
N LYS A 54 -1.82 -12.87 -20.83
CA LYS A 54 -0.83 -13.26 -19.81
C LYS A 54 -1.24 -12.78 -18.40
N PRO A 55 -0.99 -13.58 -17.37
CA PRO A 55 -1.14 -13.14 -15.99
C PRO A 55 0.11 -12.38 -15.51
N LEU A 56 -0.10 -11.24 -14.85
CA LEU A 56 0.88 -10.54 -14.03
C LEU A 56 0.51 -10.73 -12.56
N ARG A 57 1.35 -11.42 -11.80
CA ARG A 57 1.18 -11.60 -10.35
C ARG A 57 2.14 -10.70 -9.60
N LEU A 58 1.59 -9.86 -8.72
CA LEU A 58 2.35 -8.97 -7.84
C LEU A 58 2.02 -9.31 -6.39
N THR A 59 3.04 -9.59 -5.60
CA THR A 59 2.92 -9.87 -4.17
C THR A 59 3.46 -8.69 -3.37
N PHE A 60 2.64 -8.17 -2.46
CA PHE A 60 2.95 -7.03 -1.62
C PHE A 60 3.14 -7.49 -0.17
N ALA A 61 4.23 -7.07 0.47
CA ALA A 61 4.34 -7.13 1.94
C ALA A 61 3.79 -5.82 2.51
N ILE A 62 2.79 -5.91 3.38
CA ILE A 62 2.09 -4.72 3.89
C ILE A 62 2.37 -4.55 5.36
N GLU A 63 2.80 -3.34 5.72
CA GLU A 63 2.85 -2.92 7.12
C GLU A 63 1.82 -1.81 7.35
N ILE A 64 0.90 -2.02 8.30
CA ILE A 64 -0.18 -1.08 8.60
C ILE A 64 0.11 -0.31 9.88
N LYS A 65 0.29 1.00 9.77
CA LYS A 65 0.49 1.89 10.94
C LYS A 65 -0.72 2.78 11.17
N SER A 66 -0.98 3.12 12.43
CA SER A 66 -2.11 3.97 12.83
C SER A 66 -1.89 5.47 12.58
N ALA A 67 -0.68 5.87 12.19
CA ALA A 67 -0.31 7.25 11.88
C ALA A 67 0.92 7.27 10.96
N SER A 68 1.10 8.38 10.23
CA SER A 68 2.24 8.62 9.35
C SER A 68 3.38 9.44 10.01
N SER A 69 3.46 9.49 11.35
CA SER A 69 4.58 10.17 12.02
C SER A 69 5.87 9.38 11.84
N ILE A 70 7.01 10.07 11.74
CA ILE A 70 8.32 9.49 11.45
C ILE A 70 8.66 8.34 12.41
N ASP A 71 8.51 8.57 13.71
CA ASP A 71 8.70 7.61 14.79
C ASP A 71 7.86 6.32 14.65
N ARG A 72 6.72 6.37 13.95
CA ARG A 72 5.87 5.20 13.68
C ARG A 72 6.25 4.46 12.40
N ILE A 73 6.69 5.20 11.37
CA ILE A 73 6.97 4.64 10.05
C ILE A 73 8.42 4.13 9.90
N ILE A 74 9.39 4.66 10.66
CA ILE A 74 10.78 4.15 10.66
C ILE A 74 10.84 2.64 10.93
N PRO A 75 10.29 2.11 12.05
CA PRO A 75 10.37 0.68 12.32
C PRO A 75 9.60 -0.15 11.28
N ALA A 76 8.51 0.41 10.73
CA ALA A 76 7.73 -0.22 9.67
C ALA A 76 8.58 -0.43 8.40
N ILE A 77 9.26 0.63 7.98
CA ILE A 77 10.11 0.63 6.78
C ILE A 77 11.31 -0.31 6.96
N ARG A 78 11.92 -0.34 8.15
CA ARG A 78 13.00 -1.29 8.44
C ARG A 78 12.55 -2.74 8.29
N GLN A 79 11.39 -3.08 8.86
CA GLN A 79 10.82 -4.41 8.74
C GLN A 79 10.52 -4.77 7.28
N LEU A 80 9.89 -3.88 6.53
CA LEU A 80 9.60 -4.08 5.10
C LEU A 80 10.88 -4.33 4.28
N LYS A 81 11.97 -3.60 4.58
CA LYS A 81 13.26 -3.80 3.92
C LYS A 81 13.84 -5.18 4.21
N THR A 82 13.82 -5.62 5.47
CA THR A 82 14.26 -6.97 5.85
C THR A 82 13.47 -8.05 5.10
N ILE A 83 12.14 -7.90 4.99
CA ILE A 83 11.31 -8.85 4.21
C ILE A 83 11.78 -8.91 2.74
N THR A 84 12.06 -7.78 2.11
CA THR A 84 12.50 -7.74 0.70
C THR A 84 13.94 -8.20 0.48
N GLU A 85 14.77 -8.16 1.52
CA GLU A 85 16.11 -8.75 1.50
C GLU A 85 16.04 -10.28 1.58
N GLU A 86 15.10 -10.81 2.36
CA GLU A 86 14.92 -12.26 2.54
C GLU A 86 14.05 -12.91 1.44
N LYS A 87 13.14 -12.16 0.82
CA LYS A 87 12.24 -12.64 -0.22
C LYS A 87 12.31 -11.82 -1.51
N GLN A 88 12.68 -12.50 -2.58
CA GLN A 88 12.61 -11.94 -3.93
C GLN A 88 11.16 -11.76 -4.40
N ASN A 89 10.95 -10.82 -5.33
CA ASN A 89 9.66 -10.55 -5.99
C ASN A 89 8.51 -10.13 -5.04
N VAL A 90 8.86 -9.60 -3.87
CA VAL A 90 7.91 -8.99 -2.94
C VAL A 90 8.06 -7.47 -2.99
N ILE A 91 6.93 -6.77 -3.11
CA ILE A 91 6.87 -5.32 -3.15
C ILE A 91 6.55 -4.80 -1.75
N PRO A 92 7.41 -3.98 -1.13
CA PRO A 92 7.13 -3.41 0.18
C PRO A 92 6.14 -2.25 0.04
N ILE A 93 5.09 -2.24 0.87
CA ILE A 93 4.14 -1.13 0.92
C ILE A 93 3.73 -0.78 2.35
N LEU A 94 3.78 0.52 2.67
CA LEU A 94 3.31 1.06 3.94
C LEU A 94 1.86 1.56 3.81
N ALA A 95 0.98 1.14 4.72
CA ALA A 95 -0.40 1.60 4.77
C ALA A 95 -0.67 2.45 6.02
N VAL A 96 -1.33 3.60 5.85
CA VAL A 96 -1.69 4.52 6.95
C VAL A 96 -3.09 5.12 6.75
N PRO A 97 -3.74 5.71 7.77
CA PRO A 97 -5.03 6.37 7.55
C PRO A 97 -4.94 7.56 6.59
N PHE A 98 -3.89 8.36 6.72
CA PHE A 98 -3.58 9.46 5.81
C PHE A 98 -2.07 9.66 5.77
N MET A 99 -1.50 9.79 4.57
CA MET A 99 -0.07 10.02 4.41
C MET A 99 0.23 11.52 4.36
N GLY A 100 0.74 12.06 5.47
CA GLY A 100 1.21 13.44 5.55
C GLY A 100 2.48 13.70 4.74
N GLU A 101 2.78 14.98 4.50
CA GLU A 101 3.94 15.43 3.69
C GLU A 101 5.26 14.85 4.17
N THR A 102 5.59 15.01 5.46
CA THR A 102 6.80 14.45 6.06
C THR A 102 6.89 12.92 5.88
N GLY A 103 5.76 12.22 5.93
CA GLY A 103 5.70 10.78 5.68
C GLY A 103 5.97 10.43 4.22
N ARG A 104 5.43 11.20 3.27
CA ARG A 104 5.68 11.04 1.83
C ARG A 104 7.16 11.24 1.49
N GLU A 105 7.74 12.33 1.98
CA GLU A 105 9.16 12.66 1.76
C GLU A 105 10.08 11.57 2.31
N PHE A 106 9.77 11.06 3.50
CA PHE A 106 10.52 9.96 4.09
C PHE A 106 10.38 8.67 3.28
N CYS A 107 9.16 8.28 2.89
CA CYS A 107 8.96 7.09 2.05
C CYS A 107 9.66 7.22 0.69
N ALA A 108 9.65 8.40 0.08
CA ALA A 108 10.35 8.67 -1.18
C ALA A 108 11.87 8.51 -1.02
N THR A 109 12.44 9.07 0.06
CA THR A 109 13.87 8.92 0.39
C THR A 109 14.26 7.46 0.59
N GLU A 110 13.41 6.71 1.30
CA GLU A 110 13.64 5.29 1.61
C GLU A 110 13.28 4.34 0.46
N ARG A 111 12.72 4.85 -0.66
CA ARG A 111 12.17 4.11 -1.80
C ARG A 111 11.12 3.07 -1.43
N ILE A 112 10.19 3.46 -0.56
CA ILE A 112 9.10 2.61 -0.09
C ILE A 112 7.78 3.08 -0.69
N ASN A 113 7.03 2.14 -1.25
CA ASN A 113 5.67 2.41 -1.72
C ASN A 113 4.74 2.65 -0.54
N TRP A 114 3.69 3.43 -0.74
CA TRP A 114 2.70 3.67 0.30
C TRP A 114 1.32 3.90 -0.26
N PHE A 115 0.30 3.66 0.56
CA PHE A 115 -1.06 4.12 0.29
C PHE A 115 -1.74 4.55 1.58
N ASP A 116 -2.83 5.29 1.43
CA ASP A 116 -3.65 5.68 2.57
C ASP A 116 -5.14 5.41 2.37
N LEU A 117 -5.86 5.35 3.49
CA LEU A 117 -7.31 5.18 3.49
C LEU A 117 -8.06 6.40 2.96
N SER A 118 -7.37 7.52 2.70
CA SER A 118 -7.95 8.65 1.99
C SER A 118 -7.98 8.43 0.48
N GLY A 119 -7.31 7.39 -0.02
CA GLY A 119 -7.26 6.99 -1.43
C GLY A 119 -6.06 7.58 -2.17
N ASN A 120 -5.07 8.11 -1.45
CA ASN A 120 -3.78 8.45 -2.03
C ASN A 120 -2.91 7.20 -2.08
N ILE A 121 -2.05 7.11 -3.10
CA ILE A 121 -1.11 6.02 -3.27
C ILE A 121 0.09 6.49 -4.08
N HIS A 122 1.25 5.99 -3.69
CA HIS A 122 2.47 6.03 -4.48
C HIS A 122 2.99 4.60 -4.59
N LEU A 123 2.71 3.97 -5.73
CA LEU A 123 3.17 2.64 -6.08
C LEU A 123 3.95 2.75 -7.38
N ASP A 124 5.26 2.51 -7.32
CA ASP A 124 6.16 2.58 -8.47
C ASP A 124 7.00 1.31 -8.52
N THR A 125 6.55 0.34 -9.32
CA THR A 125 7.18 -0.98 -9.44
C THR A 125 7.24 -1.44 -10.90
N PRO A 126 8.16 -2.34 -11.25
CA PRO A 126 8.11 -3.00 -12.54
C PRO A 126 6.75 -3.70 -12.75
N GLY A 127 6.06 -3.36 -13.85
CA GLY A 127 4.77 -3.94 -14.20
C GLY A 127 3.54 -3.23 -13.63
N LEU A 128 3.67 -2.40 -12.59
CA LEU A 128 2.54 -1.60 -12.07
C LEU A 128 3.01 -0.27 -11.46
N LYS A 129 2.50 0.82 -12.04
CA LYS A 129 2.68 2.19 -11.55
C LYS A 129 1.31 2.83 -11.30
N VAL A 130 1.04 3.20 -10.05
CA VAL A 130 -0.18 3.88 -9.62
C VAL A 130 0.20 5.03 -8.71
N ILE A 131 -0.04 6.26 -9.18
CA ILE A 131 0.20 7.48 -8.41
C ILE A 131 -1.11 8.26 -8.36
N ILE A 132 -1.68 8.38 -7.16
CA ILE A 132 -2.89 9.16 -6.88
C ILE A 132 -2.56 10.06 -5.69
N GLU A 133 -2.65 11.37 -5.91
CA GLU A 133 -2.35 12.38 -4.90
C GLU A 133 -3.47 13.41 -4.80
N GLY A 134 -3.44 14.22 -3.73
CA GLY A 134 -4.36 15.33 -3.52
C GLY A 134 -5.71 14.95 -2.90
N LYS A 135 -5.96 13.68 -2.54
CA LYS A 135 -7.18 13.32 -1.79
C LYS A 135 -7.11 13.92 -0.37
N PRO A 136 -8.18 14.57 0.09
CA PRO A 136 -8.17 15.25 1.38
C PRO A 136 -8.08 14.25 2.55
N ASN A 137 -7.41 14.67 3.62
CA ASN A 137 -7.33 13.88 4.85
C ASN A 137 -8.71 13.65 5.47
N ARG A 138 -9.22 12.42 5.37
CA ARG A 138 -10.48 11.97 5.99
C ARG A 138 -10.35 11.65 7.49
N PHE A 139 -9.13 11.64 8.01
CA PHE A 139 -8.78 11.20 9.37
C PHE A 139 -8.26 12.35 10.25
N LYS A 140 -8.63 13.60 9.92
CA LYS A 140 -8.36 14.76 10.79
C LYS A 140 -9.05 14.55 12.13
N ARG A 141 -8.28 14.55 13.22
CA ARG A 141 -8.87 14.68 14.56
C ARG A 141 -9.41 16.10 14.71
N ARG A 142 -10.62 16.26 15.27
CA ARG A 142 -11.05 17.54 15.81
C ARG A 142 -10.00 17.95 16.86
N GLY A 143 -9.40 19.13 16.69
CA GLY A 143 -8.51 19.68 17.71
C GLY A 143 -9.25 19.77 19.05
N ARG A 144 -8.48 19.79 20.14
CA ARG A 144 -9.04 20.08 21.47
C ARG A 144 -9.77 21.43 21.37
N PRO A 145 -11.03 21.57 21.85
CA PRO A 145 -11.65 22.87 21.97
C PRO A 145 -10.73 23.77 22.79
N THR A 146 -10.47 24.98 22.28
CA THR A 146 -9.79 26.01 23.05
C THR A 146 -10.77 26.46 24.14
N ASN A 147 -10.48 26.12 25.40
CA ASN A 147 -11.16 26.68 26.57
C ASN A 147 -10.31 27.83 27.13
#